data_AF-A0AA90NRR5-F1
#
_entry.id   AF-A0AA90NRR5-F1
#
_cell.length_a   1.000
_cell.length_b   1.000
_cell.length_c   1.000
_cell.angle_alpha   90.00
_cell.angle_beta   90.00
_cell.angle_gamma   90.00
#
_symmetry.space_group_name_H-M   'P 1'
#
loop_
_entity.id
_entity.type
_entity.pdbx_description
1 polymer ?
#
loop_
_entity_poly.entity_id
_entity_poly.type
_entity_poly.pdbx_seq_one_letter_code
_entity_poly.pdbx_strand_id
1 'polypeptide(L)'
;MDTEVAKSTEEYVSFLEGKGFTFGNDAIGFIYFGKRYTDASDILVNAAIELTLKVQKNFDGSFYISFLENLKQNGIETRSAAVSFAKEQGLLK
;
A
#
# COMPACT_ATOMS: atom_id res chain seq x y z
N MET A 1 -13.45 8.74 -11.27
CA MET A 1 -13.14 9.89 -10.40
C MET A 1 -12.39 9.32 -9.21
N ASP A 2 -11.09 9.15 -9.37
CA ASP A 2 -10.22 8.80 -8.25
C ASP A 2 -10.15 10.04 -7.35
N THR A 3 -10.84 9.95 -6.23
CA THR A 3 -10.94 10.99 -5.20
C THR A 3 -9.54 11.41 -4.75
N GLU A 4 -9.36 12.68 -4.38
CA GLU A 4 -8.12 13.26 -3.84
C GLU A 4 -7.48 12.38 -2.74
N VAL A 5 -6.61 11.46 -3.15
CA VAL A 5 -5.76 10.68 -2.26
C VAL A 5 -4.35 11.13 -2.58
N ALA A 6 -3.68 11.71 -1.59
CA ALA A 6 -2.25 12.04 -1.49
C ALA A 6 -1.41 11.73 -2.75
N LYS A 7 -0.79 12.78 -3.32
CA LYS A 7 0.03 12.65 -4.53
C LYS A 7 1.31 11.86 -4.26
N SER A 8 1.87 11.95 -3.05
CA SER A 8 3.04 11.18 -2.62
C SER A 8 2.72 10.15 -1.53
N THR A 9 3.61 9.17 -1.33
CA THR A 9 3.53 8.23 -0.21
C THR A 9 3.66 8.92 1.14
N GLU A 10 4.47 9.97 1.24
CA GLU A 10 4.64 10.73 2.48
C GLU A 10 3.33 11.43 2.90
N GLU A 11 2.67 12.08 1.94
CA GLU A 11 1.37 12.71 2.15
C GLU A 11 0.32 11.66 2.56
N TYR A 12 0.38 10.46 1.99
CA TYR A 12 -0.60 9.40 2.27
C TYR A 12 -0.44 8.83 3.68
N VAL A 13 0.81 8.59 4.10
CA VAL A 13 1.11 8.18 5.47
C VAL A 13 0.63 9.24 6.45
N SER A 14 0.98 10.51 6.21
CA SER A 14 0.57 11.64 7.06
C SER A 14 -0.96 11.74 7.15
N PHE A 15 -1.66 11.53 6.03
CA PHE A 15 -3.12 11.49 5.98
C PHE A 15 -3.72 10.35 6.81
N LEU A 16 -3.13 9.15 6.76
CA LEU A 16 -3.57 8.01 7.58
C LEU A 16 -3.31 8.25 9.07
N GLU A 17 -2.17 8.85 9.42
CA GLU A 17 -1.87 9.27 10.80
C GLU A 17 -2.88 10.30 11.31
N GLY A 18 -3.24 11.28 10.48
CA GLY A 18 -4.31 12.24 10.78
C GLY A 18 -5.70 11.59 10.95
N LYS A 19 -5.90 10.37 10.44
CA LYS A 19 -7.11 9.55 10.66
C LYS A 19 -7.03 8.63 11.88
N GLY A 20 -5.93 8.64 12.61
CA GLY A 20 -5.72 7.83 13.82
C GLY A 20 -5.05 6.47 13.57
N PHE A 21 -4.56 6.18 12.36
CA PHE A 21 -3.65 5.05 12.17
C PHE A 21 -2.30 5.38 12.81
N THR A 22 -1.70 4.46 13.55
CA THR A 22 -0.37 4.65 14.13
C THR A 22 0.63 3.77 13.39
N PHE A 23 1.62 4.39 12.74
CA PHE A 23 2.75 3.69 12.15
C PHE A 23 3.95 3.81 13.09
N GLY A 24 4.48 2.67 13.55
CA GLY A 24 5.77 2.65 14.25
C GLY A 24 6.92 2.91 13.27
N ASN A 25 8.10 3.26 13.80
CA ASN A 25 9.32 3.48 12.99
C ASN A 25 9.61 2.30 12.04
N ASP A 26 9.37 1.07 12.49
CA ASP A 26 9.56 -0.13 11.66
C ASP A 26 8.62 -0.14 10.46
N ALA A 27 7.35 0.24 10.64
CA ALA A 27 6.37 0.28 9.56
C ALA A 27 6.73 1.34 8.51
N ILE A 28 7.16 2.52 8.95
CA ILE A 28 7.69 3.57 8.07
C ILE A 28 8.92 3.06 7.30
N GLY A 29 9.81 2.35 7.99
CA GLY A 29 10.97 1.69 7.38
C GLY A 29 10.57 0.72 6.28
N PHE A 30 9.61 -0.17 6.53
CA PHE A 30 9.09 -1.10 5.53
C PHE A 30 8.48 -0.38 4.32
N ILE A 31 7.68 0.67 4.52
CA ILE A 31 7.03 1.42 3.44
C ILE A 31 8.08 1.98 2.47
N TYR A 32 9.06 2.71 2.98
CA TYR A 32 10.08 3.33 2.13
C TYR A 32 11.11 2.34 1.61
N PHE A 33 11.39 1.27 2.36
CA PHE A 33 12.19 0.16 1.85
C PHE A 33 11.49 -0.50 0.65
N GLY A 34 10.21 -0.87 0.78
CA GLY A 34 9.43 -1.51 -0.28
C GLY A 34 9.31 -0.66 -1.53
N LYS A 35 9.04 0.64 -1.38
CA LYS A 35 9.04 1.59 -2.49
C LYS A 35 10.34 1.55 -3.30
N ARG A 36 11.49 1.62 -2.62
CA ARG A 36 12.81 1.61 -3.29
C ARG A 36 13.18 0.22 -3.82
N TYR A 37 12.94 -0.83 -3.04
CA TYR A 37 13.26 -2.21 -3.37
C TYR A 37 12.54 -2.69 -4.63
N THR A 38 11.28 -2.29 -4.80
CA THR A 38 10.45 -2.69 -5.95
C THR A 38 10.38 -1.65 -7.07
N ASP A 39 11.02 -0.49 -6.90
CA ASP A 39 10.91 0.67 -7.80
C ASP A 39 9.43 1.03 -8.09
N ALA A 40 8.61 1.06 -7.05
CA ALA A 40 7.17 1.30 -7.16
C ALA A 40 6.80 2.78 -7.13
N SER A 41 5.77 3.14 -7.90
CA SER A 41 5.20 4.49 -7.87
C SER A 41 4.49 4.76 -6.55
N ASP A 42 4.32 6.05 -6.21
CA ASP A 42 3.56 6.46 -5.01
C ASP A 42 2.14 5.89 -5.02
N ILE A 43 1.48 5.85 -6.18
CA ILE A 43 0.13 5.28 -6.34
C ILE A 43 0.10 3.81 -5.91
N LEU A 44 1.08 3.03 -6.35
CA LEU A 44 1.11 1.59 -6.08
C LEU A 44 1.49 1.30 -4.63
N VAL A 45 2.43 2.06 -4.08
CA VAL A 45 2.80 2.00 -2.66
C VAL A 45 1.59 2.34 -1.78
N ASN A 46 0.86 3.41 -2.11
CA ASN A 46 -0.32 3.84 -1.35
C ASN A 46 -1.42 2.77 -1.41
N ALA A 47 -1.65 2.17 -2.57
CA ALA A 47 -2.59 1.06 -2.71
C ALA A 47 -2.16 -0.16 -1.87
N ALA A 48 -0.88 -0.52 -1.86
CA ALA A 48 -0.37 -1.62 -1.05
C ALA A 48 -0.51 -1.36 0.47
N ILE A 49 -0.26 -0.14 0.93
CA ILE A 49 -0.50 0.26 2.33
C ILE A 49 -1.98 0.10 2.67
N GLU A 50 -2.86 0.67 1.84
CA GLU A 50 -4.31 0.62 2.06
C GLU A 50 -4.83 -0.82 2.16
N LEU A 51 -4.40 -1.66 1.23
CA LEU A 51 -4.86 -3.04 1.14
C LEU A 51 -4.27 -3.89 2.28
N THR A 52 -3.02 -3.64 2.67
CA THR A 52 -2.43 -4.26 3.88
C THR A 52 -3.28 -3.97 5.11
N LEU A 53 -3.61 -2.70 5.36
CA LEU A 53 -4.45 -2.30 6.49
C LEU A 53 -5.85 -2.93 6.44
N LYS A 54 -6.46 -3.02 5.25
CA LYS A 54 -7.79 -3.62 5.07
C LYS A 54 -7.80 -5.12 5.35
N VAL A 55 -6.78 -5.84 4.89
CA VAL A 55 -6.65 -7.29 5.01
C VAL A 55 -6.22 -7.67 6.42
N GLN A 56 -5.14 -7.08 6.94
CA GLN A 56 -4.52 -7.45 8.20
C GLN A 56 -5.11 -6.74 9.43
N LYS A 57 -5.89 -5.66 9.24
CA LYS A 57 -6.41 -4.76 10.30
C LYS A 57 -5.34 -3.96 11.05
N ASN A 58 -4.07 -4.21 10.75
CA ASN A 58 -2.90 -3.47 11.17
C ASN A 58 -1.91 -3.39 9.99
N PHE A 59 -0.79 -2.68 10.18
CA PHE A 59 0.28 -2.70 9.18
C PHE A 59 1.23 -3.86 9.48
N ASP A 60 1.24 -4.87 8.60
CA ASP A 60 2.23 -5.94 8.59
C ASP A 60 3.25 -5.68 7.47
N GLY A 61 4.49 -5.40 7.86
CA GLY A 61 5.56 -5.06 6.93
C GLY A 61 5.92 -6.18 5.96
N SER A 62 5.90 -7.44 6.40
CA SER A 62 6.25 -8.59 5.55
C SER A 62 5.16 -8.85 4.51
N PHE A 63 3.89 -8.77 4.93
CA PHE A 63 2.75 -8.83 4.03
C PHE A 63 2.79 -7.68 3.02
N TYR A 64 3.03 -6.46 3.48
CA TYR A 64 3.12 -5.28 2.61
C TYR A 64 4.18 -5.44 1.53
N ILE A 65 5.40 -5.87 1.88
CA ILE A 65 6.49 -6.08 0.90
C ILE A 65 6.10 -7.14 -0.12
N SER A 66 5.64 -8.30 0.35
CA SER A 66 5.24 -9.42 -0.51
C SER A 66 4.10 -9.02 -1.45
N PHE A 67 3.14 -8.24 -0.95
CA PHE A 67 2.02 -7.79 -1.75
C PHE A 67 2.42 -6.73 -2.78
N LEU A 68 3.24 -5.74 -2.41
CA LEU A 68 3.75 -4.73 -3.34
C LEU A 68 4.61 -5.34 -4.45
N GLU A 69 5.44 -6.33 -4.12
CA GLU A 69 6.25 -7.08 -5.09
C GLU A 69 5.35 -7.81 -6.10
N ASN A 70 4.31 -8.49 -5.62
CA ASN A 70 3.33 -9.15 -6.50
C ASN A 70 2.60 -8.15 -7.41
N LEU A 71 2.17 -7.00 -6.89
CA LEU A 71 1.55 -5.96 -7.70
C LEU A 71 2.49 -5.48 -8.82
N LYS A 72 3.77 -5.25 -8.51
CA LYS A 72 4.78 -4.84 -9.49
C LYS A 72 5.04 -5.92 -10.54
N GLN A 73 5.20 -7.18 -10.13
CA GLN A 73 5.43 -8.30 -11.05
C GLN A 73 4.27 -8.53 -12.01
N ASN A 74 3.03 -8.21 -11.59
CA ASN A 74 1.84 -8.30 -12.43
C ASN A 74 1.53 -7.02 -13.22
N GLY A 75 2.44 -6.04 -13.24
CA GLY A 75 2.27 -4.80 -14.01
C GLY A 75 1.08 -3.95 -13.54
N ILE A 76 0.73 -4.01 -12.25
CA ILE A 76 -0.36 -3.22 -11.69
C ILE A 76 0.11 -1.78 -11.50
N GLU A 77 -0.63 -0.83 -12.07
CA GLU A 77 -0.25 0.59 -12.04
C GLU A 77 -1.26 1.51 -11.34
N THR A 78 -2.49 1.02 -11.13
CA THR A 78 -3.58 1.82 -10.56
C THR A 78 -4.12 1.20 -9.28
N ARG A 79 -4.64 2.06 -8.40
CA ARG A 79 -5.32 1.62 -7.17
C ARG A 79 -6.49 0.68 -7.46
N SER A 80 -7.30 0.98 -8.49
CA SER A 80 -8.44 0.14 -8.87
C SER A 80 -7.99 -1.26 -9.28
N ALA A 81 -6.94 -1.36 -10.12
CA ALA A 81 -6.38 -2.64 -10.52
C ALA A 81 -5.78 -3.42 -9.33
N ALA A 82 -5.12 -2.73 -8.38
CA ALA A 82 -4.62 -3.37 -7.16
C ALA A 82 -5.75 -3.94 -6.28
N VAL A 83 -6.89 -3.24 -6.19
CA VAL A 83 -8.09 -3.73 -5.48
C VAL A 83 -8.67 -4.96 -6.19
N SER A 84 -8.80 -4.93 -7.53
CA SER A 84 -9.27 -6.10 -8.30
C SER A 84 -8.34 -7.30 -8.13
N PHE A 85 -7.03 -7.08 -8.25
CA PHE A 85 -6.03 -8.11 -8.03
C PHE A 85 -6.14 -8.72 -6.62
N ALA A 86 -6.27 -7.90 -5.57
CA ALA A 86 -6.45 -8.40 -4.21
C ALA A 86 -7.72 -9.27 -4.03
N LYS A 87 -8.82 -8.95 -4.74
CA LYS A 87 -10.04 -9.77 -4.74
C LYS A 87 -9.83 -11.09 -5.47
N GLU A 88 -9.17 -11.08 -6.63
CA GLU A 88 -8.83 -12.27 -7.41
C GLU A 88 -7.92 -13.23 -6.60
N GLN A 89 -7.02 -12.67 -5.79
CA GLN A 89 -6.17 -13.44 -4.86
C GLN A 89 -6.91 -13.88 -3.58
N GLY A 90 -8.21 -13.57 -3.43
CA GLY A 90 -9.01 -13.94 -2.26
C GLY A 90 -8.65 -13.19 -0.97
N LEU A 91 -7.87 -12.12 -1.06
CA LEU A 91 -7.45 -11.30 0.10
C LEU A 91 -8.58 -10.36 0.56
N LEU A 92 -9.44 -9.95 -0.36
CA LEU A 92 -10.60 -9.11 -0.10
C LEU A 92 -11.87 -9.74 -0.69
N LYS A 93 -12.99 -9.58 0.03
CA LYS A 93 -14.33 -9.97 -0.42
C LYS A 93 -15.11 -8.72 -0.83
#